data_AF-A0A1L5KV26-F1
#
_entry.id   AF-A0A1L5KV26-F1
#
_cell.length_a   1.000
_cell.length_b   1.000
_cell.length_c   1.000
_cell.angle_alpha   90.00
_cell.angle_beta   90.00
_cell.angle_gamma   90.00
#
_symmetry.space_group_name_H-M   'P 1'
#
loop_
_entity.id
_entity.type
_entity.pdbx_description
1 polymer ?
#
loop_
_entity_poly.entity_id
_entity_poly.type
_entity_poly.pdbx_seq_one_letter_code
_entity_poly.pdbx_strand_id
1 'polypeptide(L)'
;MADFSHILATRPDFDDDDREWLHHLVADWQVIADLSFADLLLLVQNGDGKYVVAEQCRPSTVMTLRGDDVVGDTMPDDMTGELDAAMQSSVVFRSTVLRTVGKATVCNVYAPVRHNGKTLGLVVRETNMATR
;
A
#
# COMPACT_ATOMS: atom_id res chain seq x y z
N MET A 1 5.94 0.50 18.06
CA MET A 1 6.20 -0.10 16.75
C MET A 1 4.96 -0.88 16.40
N ALA A 2 4.24 -0.49 15.35
CA ALA A 2 3.08 -1.25 14.91
C ALA A 2 3.60 -2.56 14.31
N ASP A 3 2.97 -3.67 14.69
CA ASP A 3 3.30 -5.00 14.20
C ASP A 3 2.31 -5.37 13.08
N PHE A 4 2.80 -5.94 11.98
CA PHE A 4 1.98 -6.24 10.81
C PHE A 4 0.78 -7.11 11.17
N SER A 5 1.02 -8.19 11.93
CA SER A 5 -0.04 -9.10 12.38
C SER A 5 -1.07 -8.38 13.26
N HIS A 6 -0.64 -7.41 14.08
CA HIS A 6 -1.56 -6.58 14.85
C HIS A 6 -2.43 -5.68 13.96
N ILE A 7 -1.85 -5.07 12.91
CA ILE A 7 -2.61 -4.25 11.96
C ILE A 7 -3.64 -5.11 11.21
N LEU A 8 -3.25 -6.30 10.74
CA LEU A 8 -4.18 -7.21 10.07
C LEU A 8 -5.32 -7.66 10.98
N ALA A 9 -5.08 -7.82 12.29
CA ALA A 9 -6.10 -8.16 13.27
C ALA A 9 -7.15 -7.04 13.48
N THR A 10 -6.85 -5.79 13.12
CA THR A 10 -7.84 -4.69 13.17
C THR A 10 -8.93 -4.81 12.10
N ARG A 11 -8.76 -5.71 11.14
CA ARG A 11 -9.71 -5.97 10.06
C ARG A 11 -10.53 -7.24 10.38
N PRO A 12 -11.80 -7.09 10.80
CA PRO A 12 -12.58 -8.19 11.37
C PRO A 12 -13.04 -9.23 10.33
N ASP A 13 -13.06 -8.87 9.05
CA ASP A 13 -13.49 -9.74 7.97
C ASP A 13 -12.38 -10.68 7.46
N PHE A 14 -11.14 -10.56 7.96
CA PHE A 14 -10.03 -11.44 7.57
C PHE A 14 -10.09 -12.79 8.30
N ASP A 15 -10.00 -13.87 7.53
CA ASP A 15 -9.68 -15.20 8.05
C ASP A 15 -8.16 -15.43 8.07
N ASP A 16 -7.74 -16.62 8.49
CA ASP A 16 -6.31 -16.95 8.58
C ASP A 16 -5.67 -17.09 7.20
N ASP A 17 -6.41 -17.58 6.20
CA ASP A 17 -5.93 -17.71 4.82
C ASP A 17 -5.67 -16.32 4.19
N ASP A 18 -6.56 -15.34 4.44
CA ASP A 18 -6.38 -13.96 3.99
C ASP A 18 -5.13 -13.31 4.62
N ARG A 19 -4.88 -13.58 5.91
CA ARG A 19 -3.67 -13.08 6.61
C ARG A 19 -2.42 -13.73 6.05
N GLU A 20 -2.42 -15.05 5.88
CA GLU A 20 -1.29 -15.79 5.31
C GLU A 20 -0.97 -15.32 3.88
N TRP A 21 -2.00 -15.03 3.07
CA TRP A 21 -1.83 -14.46 1.73
C TRP A 21 -1.08 -13.13 1.74
N LEU A 22 -1.41 -12.23 2.68
CA LEU A 22 -0.71 -10.96 2.84
C LEU A 22 0.71 -11.14 3.40
N HIS A 23 0.93 -12.09 4.29
CA HIS A 23 2.27 -12.46 4.75
C HIS A 23 3.15 -12.97 3.61
N HIS A 24 2.61 -13.82 2.72
CA HIS A 24 3.33 -14.28 1.53
C HIS A 24 3.69 -13.13 0.59
N LEU A 25 2.77 -12.17 0.40
CA LEU A 25 3.05 -10.99 -0.42
C LEU A 25 4.22 -10.19 0.15
N VAL A 26 4.18 -9.85 1.44
CA VAL A 26 5.20 -9.00 2.09
C VAL A 26 6.54 -9.71 2.24
N ALA A 27 6.55 -11.05 2.34
CA ALA A 27 7.79 -11.81 2.51
C ALA A 27 8.83 -11.56 1.39
N ASP A 28 8.37 -11.45 0.13
CA ASP A 28 9.26 -11.41 -1.05
C ASP A 28 9.03 -10.20 -1.99
N TRP A 29 8.21 -9.22 -1.58
CA TRP A 29 7.91 -8.05 -2.41
C TRP A 29 9.09 -7.10 -2.68
N GLN A 30 10.27 -7.35 -2.09
CA GLN A 30 11.49 -6.59 -2.38
C GLN A 30 11.83 -6.61 -3.87
N VAL A 31 11.67 -7.76 -4.53
CA VAL A 31 11.89 -7.89 -5.98
C VAL A 31 10.96 -6.98 -6.77
N ILE A 32 9.71 -6.83 -6.31
CA ILE A 32 8.71 -5.95 -6.93
C ILE A 32 9.14 -4.49 -6.76
N ALA A 33 9.56 -4.10 -5.55
CA ALA A 33 10.06 -2.75 -5.28
C ALA A 33 11.26 -2.41 -6.17
N ASP A 34 12.25 -3.31 -6.24
CA ASP A 34 13.49 -3.12 -6.98
C ASP A 34 13.27 -3.01 -8.50
N LEU A 35 12.45 -3.90 -9.08
CA LEU A 35 12.11 -3.87 -10.51
C LEU A 35 11.22 -2.69 -10.90
N SER A 36 10.50 -2.13 -9.92
CA SER A 36 9.63 -0.98 -10.13
C SER A 36 10.30 0.36 -9.83
N PHE A 37 11.51 0.35 -9.27
CA PHE A 37 12.27 1.52 -8.81
C PHE A 37 11.43 2.44 -7.92
N ALA A 38 10.61 1.87 -7.03
CA ALA A 38 9.64 2.61 -6.26
C ALA A 38 9.43 2.04 -4.86
N ASP A 39 9.11 2.94 -3.92
CA ASP A 39 8.58 2.55 -2.62
C ASP A 39 7.21 1.91 -2.79
N LEU A 40 6.98 0.84 -2.04
CA LEU A 40 5.70 0.14 -1.95
C LEU A 40 5.11 0.30 -0.56
N LEU A 41 3.81 0.59 -0.50
CA LEU A 41 3.04 0.56 0.74
C LEU A 41 1.91 -0.46 0.59
N LEU A 42 1.69 -1.28 1.61
CA LEU A 42 0.48 -2.09 1.71
C LEU A 42 -0.53 -1.32 2.55
N LEU A 43 -1.64 -0.93 1.94
CA LEU A 43 -2.78 -0.33 2.63
C LEU A 43 -3.85 -1.38 2.90
N VAL A 44 -4.34 -1.42 4.12
CA VAL A 44 -5.52 -2.21 4.51
C VAL A 44 -6.57 -1.30 5.13
N GLN A 45 -7.84 -1.63 4.97
CA GLN A 45 -8.93 -0.94 5.63
C GLN A 45 -9.18 -1.57 7.00
N ASN A 46 -9.12 -0.82 8.08
CA ASN A 46 -9.44 -1.34 9.42
C ASN A 46 -10.95 -1.51 9.60
N GLY A 47 -11.38 -2.05 10.75
CA GLY A 47 -12.80 -2.23 11.09
C GLY A 47 -13.64 -0.95 11.15
N ASP A 48 -13.00 0.21 11.25
CA ASP A 48 -13.67 1.53 11.24
C ASP A 48 -13.79 2.12 9.82
N GLY A 49 -13.34 1.40 8.79
CA GLY A 49 -13.37 1.87 7.40
C GLY A 49 -12.20 2.78 7.01
N LYS A 50 -11.23 3.01 7.90
CA LYS A 50 -10.05 3.84 7.63
C LYS A 50 -8.93 3.03 7.00
N TYR A 51 -8.18 3.64 6.09
CA TYR A 51 -7.02 3.01 5.48
C TYR A 51 -5.78 3.23 6.34
N VAL A 52 -5.05 2.15 6.60
CA VAL A 52 -3.83 2.13 7.42
C VAL A 52 -2.71 1.50 6.61
N VAL A 53 -1.50 2.05 6.73
CA VAL A 53 -0.30 1.40 6.20
C VAL A 53 0.00 0.17 7.04
N ALA A 54 -0.28 -1.00 6.48
CA ALA A 54 0.02 -2.27 7.12
C ALA A 54 1.51 -2.59 7.06
N GLU A 55 2.16 -2.29 5.93
CA GLU A 55 3.57 -2.59 5.70
C GLU A 55 4.20 -1.64 4.67
N GLN A 56 5.53 -1.56 4.68
CA GLN A 56 6.31 -0.72 3.78
C GLN A 56 7.52 -1.48 3.21
N CYS A 57 7.74 -1.37 1.90
CA CYS A 57 8.96 -1.83 1.22
C CYS A 57 9.69 -0.65 0.59
N ARG A 58 11.00 -0.55 0.83
CA ARG A 58 11.88 0.41 0.16
C ARG A 58 12.69 -0.31 -0.91
N PRO A 59 12.85 0.24 -2.12
CA PRO A 59 13.72 -0.37 -3.13
C PRO A 59 15.19 -0.26 -2.69
N SER A 60 15.98 -1.26 -3.01
CA SER A 60 17.43 -1.29 -2.83
C SER A 60 18.18 -0.70 -4.03
N THR A 61 17.48 -0.45 -5.14
CA THR A 61 18.05 0.00 -6.42
C THR A 61 18.07 1.52 -6.60
N VAL A 62 17.29 2.27 -5.80
CA VAL A 62 17.17 3.74 -5.87
C VAL A 62 16.99 4.34 -4.48
N MET A 63 17.22 5.65 -4.34
CA MET A 63 16.95 6.35 -3.09
C MET A 63 15.44 6.40 -2.83
N THR A 64 15.03 5.98 -1.63
CA THR A 64 13.65 6.04 -1.15
C THR A 64 13.14 7.49 -1.08
N LEU A 65 11.84 7.67 -1.34
CA LEU A 65 11.12 8.93 -1.14
C LEU A 65 10.62 9.10 0.30
N ARG A 66 10.53 8.00 1.06
CA ARG A 66 10.07 7.97 2.46
C ARG A 66 11.18 7.57 3.40
N GLY A 67 11.87 8.59 3.93
CA GLY A 67 12.87 8.41 4.98
C GLY A 67 12.28 7.95 6.31
N ASP A 68 11.02 8.32 6.58
CA ASP A 68 10.31 7.96 7.80
C ASP A 68 9.66 6.57 7.67
N ASP A 69 9.54 5.87 8.81
CA ASP A 69 8.72 4.67 8.95
C ASP A 69 7.26 5.11 9.12
N VAL A 70 6.40 4.64 8.22
CA VAL A 70 4.98 5.02 8.16
C VAL A 70 4.05 3.84 8.49
N VAL A 71 4.60 2.71 8.94
CA VAL A 71 3.77 1.54 9.31
C VAL A 71 2.88 1.87 10.51
N GLY A 72 1.58 1.63 10.35
CA GLY A 72 0.54 1.99 11.30
C GLY A 72 -0.07 3.38 11.09
N ASP A 73 0.48 4.20 10.18
CA ASP A 73 -0.09 5.50 9.86
C ASP A 73 -1.44 5.34 9.17
N THR A 74 -2.41 6.14 9.60
CA THR A 74 -3.71 6.25 8.94
C THR A 74 -3.60 7.21 7.76
N MET A 75 -4.16 6.81 6.61
CA MET A 75 -4.19 7.66 5.43
C MET A 75 -5.09 8.89 5.65
N PRO A 76 -4.70 10.06 5.11
CA PRO A 76 -5.52 11.26 5.17
C PRO A 76 -6.93 11.05 4.61
N ASP A 77 -7.93 11.66 5.26
CA ASP A 77 -9.34 11.46 4.91
C ASP A 77 -9.67 11.92 3.46
N ASP A 78 -8.92 12.88 2.91
CA ASP A 78 -9.07 13.34 1.52
C ASP A 78 -8.68 12.28 0.49
N MET A 79 -7.96 11.23 0.89
CA MET A 79 -7.62 10.09 0.04
C MET A 79 -8.71 9.03 -0.04
N THR A 80 -9.66 9.03 0.91
CA THR A 80 -10.64 7.94 1.08
C THR A 80 -11.39 7.62 -0.21
N GLY A 81 -11.89 8.63 -0.92
CA GLY A 81 -12.63 8.41 -2.17
C GLY A 81 -11.80 7.78 -3.29
N GLU A 82 -10.50 8.13 -3.38
CA GLU A 82 -9.57 7.55 -4.35
C GLU A 82 -9.23 6.10 -3.99
N LEU A 83 -9.01 5.83 -2.70
CA LEU A 83 -8.71 4.50 -2.17
C LEU A 83 -9.92 3.56 -2.30
N ASP A 84 -11.12 4.05 -2.04
CA ASP A 84 -12.37 3.30 -2.24
C ASP A 84 -12.55 2.89 -3.70
N ALA A 85 -12.31 3.82 -4.64
CA ALA A 85 -12.37 3.52 -6.07
C ALA A 85 -11.32 2.46 -6.47
N ALA A 86 -10.11 2.53 -5.91
CA ALA A 86 -9.07 1.54 -6.13
C ALA A 86 -9.44 0.16 -5.52
N MET A 87 -10.02 0.12 -4.31
CA MET A 87 -10.46 -1.11 -3.65
C MET A 87 -11.57 -1.84 -4.43
N GLN A 88 -12.46 -1.08 -5.08
CA GLN A 88 -13.53 -1.61 -5.93
C GLN A 88 -13.03 -2.04 -7.31
N SER A 89 -11.85 -1.59 -7.73
CA SER A 89 -11.25 -1.96 -9.01
C SER A 89 -10.81 -3.42 -9.00
N SER A 90 -11.03 -4.11 -10.11
CA SER A 90 -10.46 -5.44 -10.35
C SER A 90 -9.10 -5.39 -11.07
N VAL A 91 -8.66 -4.21 -11.48
CA VAL A 91 -7.42 -3.95 -12.22
C VAL A 91 -6.60 -2.85 -11.56
N VAL A 92 -5.34 -2.70 -11.99
CA VAL A 92 -4.46 -1.62 -11.52
C VAL A 92 -5.09 -0.26 -11.78
N PHE A 93 -5.29 0.52 -10.72
CA PHE A 93 -5.83 1.88 -10.76
C PHE A 93 -4.68 2.88 -10.75
N ARG A 94 -4.65 3.80 -11.72
CA ARG A 94 -3.60 4.84 -11.81
C ARG A 94 -4.19 6.16 -11.38
N SER A 95 -3.58 6.80 -10.39
CA SER A 95 -3.99 8.13 -9.96
C SER A 95 -3.77 9.14 -11.08
N THR A 96 -4.72 10.06 -11.22
CA THR A 96 -4.54 11.29 -12.01
C THR A 96 -4.09 12.46 -11.13
N VAL A 97 -4.01 12.24 -9.81
CA VAL A 97 -3.65 13.25 -8.82
C VAL A 97 -2.16 13.14 -8.51
N LEU A 98 -1.45 14.25 -8.63
CA LEU A 98 -0.07 14.35 -8.17
C LEU A 98 -0.05 14.71 -6.69
N ARG A 99 0.79 14.02 -5.93
CA ARG A 99 0.98 14.26 -4.49
C ARG A 99 2.41 14.67 -4.21
N THR A 100 2.61 15.36 -3.10
CA THR A 100 3.95 15.71 -2.61
C THR A 100 4.31 14.79 -1.47
N VAL A 101 5.40 14.04 -1.62
CA VAL A 101 5.98 13.20 -0.57
C VAL A 101 7.39 13.73 -0.30
N GLY A 102 7.59 14.30 0.88
CA GLY A 102 8.81 15.05 1.20
C GLY A 102 9.04 16.21 0.22
N LYS A 103 10.09 16.10 -0.60
CA LYS A 103 10.45 17.09 -1.64
C LYS A 103 10.10 16.64 -3.06
N ALA A 104 9.55 15.43 -3.22
CA ALA A 104 9.26 14.84 -4.51
C ALA A 104 7.77 14.97 -4.86
N THR A 105 7.49 15.17 -6.14
CA THR A 105 6.14 15.01 -6.69
C THR A 105 5.97 13.58 -7.16
N VAL A 106 4.99 12.89 -6.61
CA VAL A 106 4.71 11.48 -6.89
C VAL A 106 3.35 11.30 -7.56
N CYS A 107 3.25 10.23 -8.34
CA CYS A 107 1.99 9.73 -8.88
C CYS A 107 1.77 8.32 -8.35
N ASN A 108 0.61 8.09 -7.75
CA ASN A 108 0.30 6.81 -7.14
C ASN A 108 -0.29 5.84 -8.15
N VAL A 109 0.16 4.59 -8.08
CA VAL A 109 -0.47 3.47 -8.78
C VAL A 109 -0.90 2.46 -7.73
N TYR A 110 -2.16 2.06 -7.76
CA TYR A 110 -2.76 1.16 -6.79
C TYR A 110 -3.03 -0.18 -7.45
N ALA A 111 -2.44 -1.24 -6.91
CA ALA A 111 -2.67 -2.62 -7.30
C ALA A 111 -3.52 -3.31 -6.22
N PRO A 112 -4.78 -3.68 -6.52
CA PRO A 112 -5.61 -4.42 -5.58
C PRO A 112 -5.02 -5.80 -5.28
N VAL A 113 -4.79 -6.10 -4.00
CA VAL A 113 -4.38 -7.43 -3.54
C VAL A 113 -5.64 -8.23 -3.32
N ARG A 114 -5.83 -9.29 -4.12
CA ARG A 114 -7.05 -10.09 -4.11
C ARG A 114 -6.77 -11.53 -3.74
N HIS A 115 -7.68 -12.12 -2.99
CA HIS A 115 -7.67 -13.51 -2.59
C HIS A 115 -9.12 -14.00 -2.54
N ASN A 116 -9.42 -15.18 -3.10
CA ASN A 116 -10.77 -15.78 -3.11
C ASN A 116 -11.92 -14.83 -3.51
N GLY A 117 -11.68 -13.95 -4.49
CA GLY A 117 -12.67 -12.99 -5.01
C GLY A 117 -12.80 -11.69 -4.21
N LYS A 118 -12.22 -11.63 -3.00
CA LYS A 118 -12.19 -10.48 -2.11
C LYS A 118 -10.95 -9.61 -2.33
N THR A 119 -11.09 -8.30 -2.19
CA THR A 119 -9.95 -7.37 -2.16
C THR A 119 -9.51 -7.14 -0.72
N LEU A 120 -8.31 -7.60 -0.38
CA LEU A 120 -7.77 -7.53 0.98
C LEU A 120 -7.16 -6.16 1.29
N GLY A 121 -6.55 -5.53 0.28
CA GLY A 121 -5.90 -4.24 0.42
C GLY A 121 -5.36 -3.72 -0.91
N LEU A 122 -4.55 -2.67 -0.83
CA LEU A 122 -3.92 -2.05 -2.00
C LEU A 122 -2.41 -2.04 -1.80
N VAL A 123 -1.66 -2.52 -2.78
CA VAL A 123 -0.26 -2.14 -2.93
C VAL A 123 -0.22 -0.80 -3.64
N VAL A 124 0.29 0.22 -2.95
CA VAL A 124 0.55 1.55 -3.52
C VAL A 124 1.98 1.60 -3.97
N ARG A 125 2.18 1.88 -5.25
CA ARG A 125 3.47 2.22 -5.81
C ARG A 125 3.57 3.73 -5.94
N GLU A 126 4.51 4.33 -5.21
CA GLU A 126 4.80 5.76 -5.29
C GLU A 126 5.95 5.99 -6.28
N THR A 127 5.66 6.52 -7.46
CA THR A 127 6.70 6.83 -8.46
C THR A 127 7.04 8.31 -8.42
N ASN A 128 8.32 8.65 -8.28
CA ASN A 128 8.81 10.02 -8.42
C ASN A 128 8.67 10.50 -9.88
N MET A 129 7.98 11.61 -10.10
CA MET A 129 7.80 12.19 -11.43
C MET A 129 9.06 12.86 -11.98
N ALA A 130 10.04 13.17 -11.13
CA ALA A 130 11.30 13.76 -11.58
C ALA A 130 12.28 12.75 -12.20
N THR A 131 12.08 11.45 -11.94
CA THR A 131 12.97 10.36 -12.38
C THR A 131 12.26 9.38 -13.32
N ARG A 132 11.10 9.78 -13.86
CA ARG A 132 10.30 8.96 -14.79
C ARG A 132 10.72 9.16 -16.24
#